data_AF-A0A732A7R2-F1
#
_entry.id   AF-A0A732A7R2-F1
#
_cell.length_a   1.000
_cell.length_b   1.000
_cell.length_c   1.000
_cell.angle_alpha   90.00
_cell.angle_beta   90.00
_cell.angle_gamma   90.00
#
_symmetry.space_group_name_H-M   'P 1'
#
loop_
_entity.id
_entity.type
_entity.pdbx_description
1 polymer ?
#
loop_
_entity_poly.entity_id
_entity_poly.type
_entity_poly.pdbx_seq_one_letter_code
_entity_poly.pdbx_strand_id
1 'polypeptide(L)' 'MTFLKEYVIVSGASGFIGKHLLEALKKSGISVVAITRDVIKNNSNALA' A
#
# COMPACT_ATOMS: atom_id res chain seq x y z
N MET A 1 -30.58 -8.47 -4.86
CA MET A 1 -29.27 -9.11 -5.12
C MET A 1 -28.19 -8.25 -4.49
N THR A 2 -27.55 -8.73 -3.44
CA THR A 2 -26.40 -8.05 -2.82
C THR A 2 -25.17 -8.32 -3.70
N PHE A 3 -24.62 -7.28 -4.33
CA PHE A 3 -23.36 -7.38 -5.06
C PHE A 3 -22.22 -7.55 -4.06
N LEU A 4 -21.52 -8.68 -4.13
CA LEU A 4 -20.24 -8.86 -3.44
C LEU A 4 -19.22 -7.94 -4.11
N LYS A 5 -18.66 -7.02 -3.33
CA LYS A 5 -17.65 -6.08 -3.80
C LYS A 5 -16.29 -6.78 -3.86
N GLU A 6 -15.65 -6.77 -5.02
CA GLU A 6 -14.33 -7.37 -5.21
C GLU A 6 -13.22 -6.46 -4.66
N TYR A 7 -12.19 -7.08 -4.08
CA TYR A 7 -11.04 -6.40 -3.49
C TYR A 7 -9.74 -6.97 -4.02
N VAL A 8 -8.77 -6.08 -4.25
CA VAL A 8 -7.38 -6.45 -4.56
C VAL A 8 -6.51 -6.20 -3.33
N ILE A 9 -5.60 -7.12 -3.03
CA ILE A 9 -4.62 -6.96 -1.94
C ILE A 9 -3.27 -6.58 -2.55
N VAL A 10 -2.68 -5.49 -2.05
CA VAL A 10 -1.33 -5.05 -2.43
C VAL A 10 -0.42 -5.13 -1.21
N SER A 11 0.50 -6.09 -1.20
CA SER A 11 1.58 -6.15 -0.21
C SER A 11 2.74 -5.23 -0.60
N GLY A 12 3.49 -4.75 0.40
CA GLY A 12 4.57 -3.81 0.14
C GLY A 12 4.08 -2.47 -0.44
N ALA A 13 2.84 -2.08 -0.14
CA ALA A 13 2.19 -0.91 -0.72
C ALA A 13 2.90 0.43 -0.40
N SER A 14 3.78 0.44 0.60
CA SER A 14 4.62 1.59 0.95
C SER A 14 5.90 1.71 0.13
N GLY A 15 6.31 0.66 -0.60
CA GLY A 15 7.46 0.69 -1.51
C GLY A 15 7.19 1.47 -2.80
N PHE A 16 8.23 1.70 -3.60
CA PHE A 16 8.13 2.50 -4.83
C PHE A 16 7.06 1.97 -5.80
N ILE A 17 7.20 0.72 -6.23
CA ILE A 17 6.25 0.08 -7.15
C ILE A 17 4.87 -0.06 -6.50
N GLY A 18 4.83 -0.46 -5.22
CA GLY A 18 3.59 -0.65 -4.48
C GLY A 18 2.73 0.62 -4.42
N LYS A 19 3.37 1.79 -4.24
CA LYS A 19 2.68 3.09 -4.26
C LYS A 19 2.09 3.40 -5.63
N HIS A 20 2.88 3.28 -6.70
CA HIS A 20 2.40 3.59 -8.05
C HIS A 20 1.29 2.62 -8.50
N LEU A 21 1.40 1.34 -8.16
CA LEU A 21 0.35 0.35 -8.42
C LEU A 21 -0.94 0.70 -7.66
N LEU A 22 -0.83 1.05 -6.37
CA LEU A 22 -1.99 1.46 -5.57
C LEU A 22 -2.68 2.70 -6.15
N GLU A 23 -1.93 3.68 -6.64
CA GLU A 23 -2.49 4.86 -7.31
C GLU A 23 -3.20 4.50 -8.61
N ALA A 24 -2.63 3.63 -9.43
CA ALA A 24 -3.24 3.17 -10.68
C ALA A 24 -4.57 2.44 -10.40
N LEU A 25 -4.58 1.49 -9.47
CA LEU A 25 -5.79 0.73 -9.10
C LEU A 25 -6.90 1.64 -8.55
N LYS A 26 -6.54 2.64 -7.73
CA LYS A 26 -7.49 3.65 -7.24
C LYS A 26 -8.09 4.47 -8.39
N LYS A 27 -7.28 4.92 -9.35
CA LYS A 27 -7.75 5.65 -10.53
C LYS A 27 -8.69 4.81 -11.40
N SER A 28 -8.50 3.49 -11.42
CA SER A 28 -9.38 2.55 -12.11
C SER A 28 -10.68 2.21 -11.34
N GLY A 29 -10.92 2.81 -10.17
CA GLY A 29 -12.14 2.55 -9.37
C GLY A 29 -12.12 1.21 -8.62
N ILE A 30 -10.99 0.50 -8.61
CA ILE A 30 -10.85 -0.79 -7.95
C ILE A 30 -10.68 -0.56 -6.45
N SER A 31 -11.36 -1.39 -5.65
CA SER A 31 -11.21 -1.36 -4.20
C SER A 31 -9.99 -2.16 -3.77
N VAL A 32 -9.10 -1.52 -3.01
CA VAL A 32 -7.79 -2.08 -2.68
C VAL A 32 -7.56 -2.08 -1.18
N VAL A 33 -7.05 -3.19 -0.67
CA VAL A 33 -6.49 -3.31 0.68
C VAL A 33 -4.97 -3.25 0.57
N ALA A 34 -4.38 -2.18 1.10
CA ALA A 34 -2.94 -1.95 1.07
C ALA A 34 -2.30 -2.45 2.37
N ILE A 35 -1.32 -3.35 2.24
CA ILE A 35 -0.57 -3.90 3.37
C ILE A 35 0.84 -3.33 3.35
N THR A 36 1.24 -2.75 4.48
CA THR A 36 2.54 -2.13 4.69
C THR A 36 3.06 -2.53 6.06
N ARG A 37 4.38 -2.68 6.19
CA ARG A 37 5.02 -2.84 7.50
C ARG A 37 5.26 -1.46 8.08
N ASP A 38 5.00 -1.30 9.37
CA ASP A 38 5.53 -0.16 10.10
C ASP A 38 7.02 -0.39 10.32
N VAL A 39 7.85 0.43 9.68
CA VAL A 39 9.30 0.38 9.83
C VAL A 39 9.66 1.52 10.75
N ILE A 40 9.89 1.20 12.03
CA ILE A 40 10.51 2.12 12.98
C ILE A 40 11.86 2.51 12.38
N LYS A 41 11.98 3.74 11.87
CA LYS A 41 13.25 4.30 11.43
C LYS A 41 14.10 4.53 12.68
N ASN A 42 14.93 3.56 13.05
CA ASN A 42 16.06 3.82 13.94
C ASN A 42 16.96 4.84 13.21
N ASN A 43 16.86 6.11 13.61
CA ASN A 43 17.76 7.16 13.14
C ASN A 43 19.12 6.92 13.77
N SER A 44 19.96 6.12 13.10
CA SER A 44 21.34 5.83 13.52
C SER A 44 22.30 7.02 13.40
N ASN A 45 21.80 8.25 13.18
CA ASN A 45 22.61 9.45 12.99
C ASN A 45 22.76 10.31 14.25
N ALA A 46 22.58 9.75 15.45
CA ALA A 46 22.76 10.49 16.70
C ALA A 46 24.22 10.53 17.22
N LEU A 47 25.22 10.04 16.48
CA LEU A 47 26.61 9.92 16.95
C LEU A 47 27.68 10.18 15.86
N ALA A 48 27.54 11.26 15.08
CA ALA A 48 28.63 11.78 14.25
C ALA A 48 28.87 13.26 14.55
#